data_AF-A0A956J4G1-F1
#
_entry.id   AF-A0A956J4G1-F1
#
_cell.length_a   1.000
_cell.length_b   1.000
_cell.length_c   1.000
_cell.angle_alpha   90.00
_cell.angle_beta   90.00
_cell.angle_gamma   90.00
#
_symmetry.space_group_name_H-M   'P 1'
#
loop_
_entity.id
_entity.type
_entity.pdbx_description
1 polymer ?
#
loop_
_entity_poly.entity_id
_entity_poly.type
_entity_poly.pdbx_seq_one_letter_code
_entity_poly.pdbx_strand_id
1 'polypeptide(L)'
;FDRLQISPAPKQRVPIYVGGHTKPAIRRTVKYADGWTSAMLTTPQIAELVSEIKAALKEAGRENDPFEYQVTCMDAYNKDGFKRLEEVGVTDAIVQPWLFYGVAMNGSLQEKQDGMKRFAEQVIHAD
;
A
#
# COMPACT_ATOMS: atom_id res chain seq x y z
N PHE A 1 -20.15 -34.48 -2.64
CA PHE A 1 -18.76 -34.36 -3.10
C PHE A 1 -17.87 -34.32 -1.87
N ASP A 2 -16.65 -34.85 -1.98
CA ASP A 2 -15.68 -34.85 -0.88
C ASP A 2 -15.10 -33.44 -0.63
N ARG A 3 -14.37 -33.28 0.48
CA ARG A 3 -13.74 -32.01 0.84
C ARG A 3 -12.71 -31.59 -0.21
N LEU A 4 -12.74 -30.31 -0.56
CA LEU A 4 -11.77 -29.70 -1.47
C LEU A 4 -10.53 -29.23 -0.69
N GLN A 5 -9.35 -29.34 -1.32
CA GLN A 5 -8.08 -28.82 -0.79
C GLN A 5 -7.31 -28.04 -1.86
N ILE A 6 -6.47 -27.09 -1.42
CA ILE A 6 -5.46 -26.44 -2.27
C ILE A 6 -4.20 -27.30 -2.25
N SER A 7 -3.70 -27.69 -3.43
CA SER A 7 -2.48 -28.48 -3.59
C SER A 7 -1.61 -27.93 -4.74
N PRO A 8 -0.31 -27.66 -4.50
CA PRO A 8 0.37 -27.75 -3.21
C PRO A 8 -0.08 -26.65 -2.25
N ALA A 9 0.00 -26.91 -0.94
CA ALA A 9 -0.19 -25.87 0.05
C ALA A 9 0.96 -24.84 -0.03
N PRO A 10 0.70 -23.54 0.26
CA PRO A 10 1.75 -22.55 0.41
C PRO A 10 2.80 -23.00 1.44
N LYS A 11 4.08 -22.84 1.10
CA LYS A 11 5.19 -23.21 2.00
C LYS A 11 5.36 -22.25 3.18
N GLN A 12 4.78 -21.07 3.09
CA GLN A 12 4.80 -20.02 4.10
C GLN A 12 3.41 -19.39 4.21
N ARG A 13 3.15 -18.74 5.34
CA ARG A 13 1.90 -18.01 5.57
C ARG A 13 1.75 -16.91 4.52
N VAL A 14 0.57 -16.82 3.92
CA VAL A 14 0.23 -15.75 2.96
C VAL A 14 -0.32 -14.55 3.76
N PRO A 15 0.28 -13.36 3.68
CA PRO A 15 -0.23 -12.19 4.39
C PRO A 15 -1.57 -11.75 3.80
N ILE A 16 -2.49 -11.37 4.68
CA ILE A 16 -3.84 -10.93 4.30
C ILE A 16 -3.98 -9.43 4.53
N TYR A 17 -4.26 -8.71 3.45
CA TYR A 17 -4.50 -7.27 3.48
C TYR A 17 -6.00 -7.00 3.35
N VAL A 18 -6.51 -6.10 4.18
CA VAL A 18 -7.91 -5.69 4.13
C VAL A 18 -8.02 -4.22 3.80
N GLY A 19 -8.70 -3.93 2.70
CA GLY A 19 -8.98 -2.56 2.30
C GLY A 19 -10.30 -2.01 2.82
N GLY A 20 -10.44 -0.70 2.65
CA GLY A 20 -11.62 0.09 3.01
C GLY A 20 -11.29 1.20 4.00
N HIS A 21 -12.11 2.26 3.97
CA HIS A 21 -11.89 3.49 4.74
C HIS A 21 -12.93 3.71 5.85
N THR A 22 -13.93 2.83 5.94
CA THR A 22 -15.01 2.98 6.91
C THR A 22 -14.65 2.34 8.24
N LYS A 23 -15.22 2.82 9.34
CA LYS A 23 -15.03 2.22 10.68
C LYS A 23 -15.27 0.70 10.72
N PRO A 24 -16.32 0.13 10.09
CA PRO A 24 -16.48 -1.31 9.99
C PRO A 24 -15.32 -2.02 9.25
N ALA A 25 -14.79 -1.40 8.19
CA ALA A 25 -13.65 -1.95 7.47
C ALA A 25 -12.39 -1.94 8.34
N ILE A 26 -12.08 -0.83 9.02
CA ILE A 26 -10.95 -0.71 9.94
C ILE A 26 -11.05 -1.75 11.07
N ARG A 27 -12.24 -1.94 11.69
CA ARG A 27 -12.45 -2.99 12.70
C ARG A 27 -12.15 -4.39 12.16
N ARG A 28 -12.51 -4.67 10.90
CA ARG A 28 -12.20 -5.95 10.24
C ARG A 28 -10.70 -6.09 9.98
N THR A 29 -10.06 -5.04 9.50
CA THR A 29 -8.61 -4.98 9.27
C THR A 29 -7.84 -5.27 10.56
N VAL A 30 -8.14 -4.54 11.63
CA VAL A 30 -7.49 -4.72 12.95
C VAL A 30 -7.72 -6.11 13.53
N LYS A 31 -8.86 -6.75 13.24
CA LYS A 31 -9.18 -8.07 13.81
C LYS A 31 -8.53 -9.25 13.06
N TYR A 32 -8.37 -9.14 11.73
CA TYR A 32 -8.07 -10.30 10.89
C TYR A 32 -6.87 -10.15 9.96
N ALA A 33 -6.41 -8.93 9.71
CA ALA A 33 -5.43 -8.65 8.67
C ALA A 33 -4.01 -8.53 9.23
N ASP A 34 -3.05 -8.72 8.34
CA ASP A 34 -1.63 -8.45 8.51
C ASP A 34 -1.25 -7.07 7.95
N GLY A 35 -2.16 -6.47 7.18
CA GLY A 35 -1.96 -5.13 6.64
C GLY A 35 -3.26 -4.47 6.20
N TRP A 36 -3.16 -3.17 5.95
CA TRP A 36 -4.21 -2.36 5.38
C TRP A 36 -3.83 -1.91 3.97
N THR A 37 -4.81 -1.85 3.06
CA THR A 37 -4.60 -1.31 1.71
C THR A 37 -5.61 -0.20 1.40
N SER A 38 -5.11 0.94 0.94
CA SER A 38 -5.95 2.10 0.62
C SER A 38 -6.54 2.03 -0.79
N ALA A 39 -7.66 2.70 -1.03
CA ALA A 39 -7.94 3.25 -2.36
C ALA A 39 -7.14 4.54 -2.60
N MET A 40 -7.42 5.26 -3.68
CA MET A 40 -6.78 6.54 -3.98
C MET A 40 -7.08 7.59 -2.90
N LEU A 41 -6.04 8.10 -2.24
CA LEU A 41 -6.12 9.11 -1.17
C LEU A 41 -4.99 10.13 -1.28
N THR A 42 -5.15 11.28 -0.63
CA THR A 42 -4.07 12.26 -0.42
C THR A 42 -3.23 11.90 0.80
N THR A 43 -2.01 12.44 0.90
CA THR A 43 -1.12 12.22 2.06
C THR A 43 -1.79 12.56 3.40
N PRO A 44 -2.52 13.70 3.55
CA PRO A 44 -3.23 13.99 4.81
C PRO A 44 -4.32 12.96 5.16
N GLN A 45 -5.07 12.48 4.17
CA GLN A 45 -6.11 11.46 4.39
C GLN A 45 -5.48 10.11 4.81
N ILE A 46 -4.34 9.76 4.20
CA ILE A 46 -3.56 8.59 4.58
C ILE A 46 -3.08 8.72 6.03
N ALA A 47 -2.52 9.87 6.40
CA ALA A 47 -2.02 10.10 7.77
C ALA A 47 -3.13 9.93 8.82
N GLU A 48 -4.32 10.45 8.55
CA GLU A 48 -5.50 10.30 9.43
C GLU A 48 -5.87 8.82 9.61
N LEU A 49 -6.01 8.07 8.52
CA LEU A 49 -6.40 6.65 8.56
C LEU A 49 -5.32 5.77 9.18
N VAL A 50 -4.04 6.01 8.88
CA VAL A 50 -2.93 5.28 9.50
C VAL A 50 -2.92 5.51 11.01
N SER A 51 -3.16 6.75 11.46
CA SER A 51 -3.28 7.07 12.88
C SER A 51 -4.46 6.33 13.55
N GLU A 52 -5.64 6.32 12.90
CA GLU A 52 -6.82 5.59 13.40
C GLU A 52 -6.56 4.08 13.50
N ILE A 53 -5.92 3.48 12.48
CA ILE A 53 -5.59 2.05 12.48
C ILE A 53 -4.55 1.73 13.56
N LYS A 54 -3.51 2.54 13.73
CA LYS A 54 -2.50 2.36 14.79
C LYS A 54 -3.12 2.42 16.18
N ALA A 55 -4.02 3.38 16.43
CA ALA A 55 -4.74 3.47 17.69
C ALA A 55 -5.60 2.22 17.94
N ALA A 56 -6.35 1.77 16.92
CA ALA A 56 -7.19 0.58 17.03
C ALA A 56 -6.38 -0.73 17.20
N LEU A 57 -5.22 -0.86 16.56
CA LEU A 57 -4.30 -1.98 16.78
C LEU A 57 -3.80 -2.02 18.24
N LYS A 58 -3.43 -0.86 18.79
CA LYS A 58 -3.03 -0.74 20.20
C LYS A 58 -4.15 -1.11 21.16
N GLU A 59 -5.37 -0.65 20.91
CA GLU A 59 -6.54 -1.04 21.72
C GLU A 59 -6.81 -2.55 21.66
N ALA A 60 -6.47 -3.20 20.55
CA ALA A 60 -6.58 -4.64 20.36
C ALA A 60 -5.36 -5.44 20.87
N GLY A 61 -4.32 -4.79 21.42
CA GLY A 61 -3.07 -5.43 21.86
C GLY A 61 -2.20 -5.99 20.72
N ARG A 62 -2.32 -5.42 19.52
CA ARG A 62 -1.62 -5.81 18.28
C ARG A 62 -0.62 -4.76 17.80
N GLU A 63 -0.24 -3.79 18.63
CA GLU A 63 0.64 -2.69 18.24
C GLU A 63 2.05 -3.11 17.85
N ASN A 64 2.48 -4.30 18.27
CA ASN A 64 3.80 -4.86 17.98
C ASN A 64 3.77 -5.91 16.86
N ASP A 65 2.61 -6.16 16.26
CA ASP A 65 2.51 -7.04 15.09
C ASP A 65 3.27 -6.41 13.90
N PRO A 66 3.85 -7.21 12.99
CA PRO A 66 4.47 -6.72 11.77
C PRO A 66 3.38 -6.28 10.76
N PHE A 67 2.69 -5.18 11.08
CA PHE A 67 1.53 -4.69 10.33
C PHE A 67 1.94 -3.75 9.20
N GLU A 68 1.53 -4.04 7.97
CA GLU A 68 1.90 -3.27 6.77
C GLU A 68 0.80 -2.28 6.35
N TYR A 69 1.21 -1.13 5.83
CA TYR A 69 0.33 -0.04 5.38
C TYR A 69 0.61 0.25 3.90
N GLN A 70 -0.17 -0.36 3.03
CA GLN A 70 -0.06 -0.23 1.58
C GLN A 70 -1.00 0.86 1.07
N VAL A 71 -0.50 1.78 0.25
CA VAL A 71 -1.31 2.93 -0.22
C VAL A 71 -1.20 3.17 -1.71
N THR A 72 -2.29 3.67 -2.30
CA THR A 72 -2.26 4.39 -3.58
C THR A 72 -2.44 5.87 -3.30
N CYS A 73 -1.34 6.63 -3.37
CA CYS A 73 -1.34 8.06 -3.05
C CYS A 73 -1.49 8.92 -4.31
N MET A 74 -2.30 9.98 -4.24
CA MET A 74 -2.57 10.90 -5.34
C MET A 74 -1.77 12.20 -5.29
N ASP A 75 -0.89 12.42 -4.30
CA ASP A 75 -0.11 13.66 -4.17
C ASP A 75 1.38 13.42 -3.84
N ALA A 76 1.85 12.17 -4.00
CA ALA A 76 3.25 11.78 -3.86
C ALA A 76 3.78 11.22 -5.19
N TYR A 77 4.74 11.93 -5.79
CA TYR A 77 5.21 11.64 -7.16
C TYR A 77 6.73 11.55 -7.31
N ASN A 78 7.47 11.91 -6.25
CA ASN A 78 8.93 11.99 -6.24
C ASN A 78 9.48 11.49 -4.90
N LYS A 79 10.80 11.39 -4.77
CA LYS A 79 11.49 10.89 -3.57
C LYS A 79 10.98 11.55 -2.29
N ASP A 80 10.87 12.88 -2.27
CA ASP A 80 10.40 13.61 -1.08
C ASP A 80 8.93 13.33 -0.76
N GLY A 81 8.10 13.10 -1.78
CA GLY A 81 6.71 12.65 -1.59
C GLY A 81 6.64 11.28 -0.92
N PHE A 82 7.44 10.32 -1.36
CA PHE A 82 7.48 8.99 -0.74
C PHE A 82 8.09 9.00 0.66
N LYS A 83 9.08 9.87 0.93
CA LYS A 83 9.59 10.10 2.29
C LYS A 83 8.50 10.61 3.23
N ARG A 84 7.67 11.56 2.79
CA ARG A 84 6.51 12.01 3.59
C ARG A 84 5.50 10.89 3.87
N LEU A 85 5.33 9.95 2.94
CA LEU A 85 4.48 8.79 3.17
C LEU A 85 5.09 7.85 4.22
N GLU A 86 6.39 7.59 4.14
CA GLU A 86 7.11 6.81 5.14
C GLU A 86 6.99 7.44 6.54
N GLU A 87 7.15 8.76 6.65
CA GLU A 87 7.02 9.52 7.91
C GLU A 87 5.64 9.35 8.58
N VAL A 88 4.57 9.21 7.79
CA VAL A 88 3.22 8.95 8.35
C VAL A 88 2.97 7.47 8.64
N GLY A 89 3.92 6.59 8.29
CA GLY A 89 3.91 5.16 8.58
C GLY A 89 3.46 4.25 7.45
N VAL A 90 3.43 4.74 6.22
CA VAL A 90 3.24 3.89 5.03
C VAL A 90 4.47 2.99 4.87
N THR A 91 4.22 1.72 4.58
CA THR A 91 5.29 0.74 4.30
C THR A 91 5.43 0.46 2.81
N ASP A 92 4.33 0.54 2.06
CA ASP A 92 4.27 0.15 0.65
C ASP A 92 3.46 1.15 -0.17
N ALA A 93 3.97 1.52 -1.35
CA ALA A 93 3.24 2.38 -2.29
C ALA A 93 2.92 1.63 -3.59
N ILE A 94 1.64 1.58 -3.94
CA ILE A 94 1.17 1.15 -5.27
C ILE A 94 1.23 2.37 -6.19
N VAL A 95 2.05 2.27 -7.23
CA VAL A 95 2.29 3.37 -8.18
C VAL A 95 2.15 2.91 -9.62
N GLN A 96 1.87 3.87 -10.50
CA GLN A 96 1.91 3.70 -11.95
C GLN A 96 2.86 4.78 -12.52
N PRO A 97 4.19 4.57 -12.43
CA PRO A 97 5.12 5.69 -12.49
C PRO A 97 5.13 6.48 -13.80
N TRP A 98 4.79 5.84 -14.91
CA TRP A 98 4.70 6.50 -16.21
C TRP A 98 3.66 7.64 -16.24
N LEU A 99 2.61 7.57 -15.43
CA LEU A 99 1.60 8.63 -15.32
C LEU A 99 2.22 9.93 -14.79
N PHE A 100 3.23 9.84 -13.91
CA PHE A 100 3.89 11.00 -13.31
C PHE A 100 4.68 11.82 -14.36
N TYR A 101 4.99 11.17 -15.49
CA TYR A 101 5.70 11.77 -16.61
C TYR A 101 4.79 12.08 -17.80
N GLY A 102 3.46 12.09 -17.59
CA GLY A 102 2.48 12.47 -18.60
C GLY A 102 2.12 11.39 -19.62
N VAL A 103 2.59 10.16 -19.44
CA VAL A 103 2.22 9.04 -20.32
C VAL A 103 0.81 8.55 -19.93
N ALA A 104 -0.14 8.58 -20.84
CA ALA A 104 -1.52 8.15 -20.57
C ALA A 104 -1.65 6.62 -20.38
N MET A 105 -2.79 6.17 -19.85
CA MET A 105 -3.08 4.74 -19.68
C MET A 105 -3.04 3.94 -20.98
N ASN A 106 -3.41 4.57 -22.10
CA ASN A 106 -3.34 4.00 -23.45
C ASN A 106 -2.02 4.31 -24.18
N GLY A 107 -1.02 4.90 -23.49
CA GLY A 107 0.32 5.11 -24.03
C GLY A 107 1.00 3.80 -24.44
N SER A 108 2.00 3.91 -25.31
CA SER A 108 2.73 2.76 -25.84
C SER A 108 3.46 1.99 -24.73
N LEU A 109 3.76 0.72 -25.01
CA LEU A 109 4.54 -0.10 -24.08
C LEU A 109 5.91 0.54 -23.76
N GLN A 110 6.56 1.08 -24.79
CA GLN A 110 7.88 1.70 -24.66
C GLN A 110 7.85 2.92 -23.73
N GLU A 111 6.89 3.84 -23.92
CA GLU A 111 6.75 5.02 -23.06
C GLU A 111 6.49 4.64 -21.59
N LYS A 112 5.69 3.60 -21.35
CA LYS A 112 5.44 3.09 -19.99
C LYS A 112 6.70 2.51 -19.37
N GLN A 113 7.47 1.74 -20.14
CA GLN A 113 8.75 1.17 -19.69
C GLN A 113 9.77 2.25 -19.37
N ASP A 114 9.88 3.28 -20.20
CA ASP A 114 10.82 4.38 -19.97
C ASP A 114 10.42 5.22 -18.75
N GLY A 115 9.12 5.42 -18.53
CA GLY A 115 8.62 6.00 -17.28
C GLY A 115 8.98 5.18 -16.04
N MET A 116 8.84 3.85 -16.08
CA MET A 116 9.24 2.99 -14.96
C MET A 116 10.74 3.03 -14.68
N LYS A 117 11.59 3.03 -15.73
CA LYS A 117 13.06 3.15 -15.57
C LYS A 117 13.44 4.49 -14.95
N ARG A 118 12.88 5.59 -15.46
CA ARG A 118 13.10 6.93 -14.92
C ARG A 118 12.70 7.03 -13.45
N PHE A 119 11.58 6.41 -13.06
CA PHE A 119 11.17 6.36 -11.66
C PHE A 119 12.16 5.59 -10.79
N ALA A 120 12.64 4.44 -11.25
CA ALA A 120 13.65 3.67 -10.53
C ALA A 120 14.91 4.50 -10.28
N GLU A 121 15.41 5.20 -11.32
CA GLU A 121 16.57 6.08 -11.20
C GLU A 121 16.34 7.26 -10.25
N GLN A 122 15.19 7.95 -10.35
CA GLN A 122 14.93 9.20 -9.64
C GLN A 122 14.39 9.03 -8.21
N VAL A 123 13.84 7.86 -7.88
CA VAL A 123 13.14 7.62 -6.61
C VAL A 123 13.74 6.45 -5.84
N ILE A 124 13.95 5.30 -6.49
CA ILE A 124 14.38 4.06 -5.81
C ILE A 124 15.90 4.03 -5.62
N HIS A 125 16.66 4.41 -6.64
CA HIS A 125 18.12 4.37 -6.67
C HIS A 125 18.77 5.75 -6.48
N ALA A 126 17.97 6.77 -6.21
CA ALA A 126 18.48 8.10 -5.92
C ALA A 126 19.18 8.12 -4.55
N ASP A 127 20.32 8.79 -4.44
CA ASP A 127 21.12 8.97 -3.21
C ASP A 127 20.35 9.64 -2.07
#